data_AF-A0A843D999-F1
#
_entry.id   AF-A0A843D999-F1
#
_cell.length_a   1.000
_cell.length_b   1.000
_cell.length_c   1.000
_cell.angle_alpha   90.00
_cell.angle_beta   90.00
_cell.angle_gamma   90.00
#
_symmetry.space_group_name_H-M   'P 1'
#
loop_
_entity.id
_entity.type
_entity.pdbx_description
1 polymer ?
#
loop_
_entity_poly.entity_id
_entity_poly.type
_entity_poly.pdbx_seq_one_letter_code
_entity_poly.pdbx_strand_id
1 'polypeptide(L)'
;TMNPEEGELRPQLLDRFGLSVDVKGDKDMELRMEVVKRRVAFDADPEGYTKRYKSETDAMREKITKARELLPKVQSDDDIIRAIVTITTNFGIDGHRADITMMKAAKANAALDGRTEVNKDDIRAVASLVLSHRMRRRPFEEASFDTEELERCLQSI
;
A
#
# COMPACT_ATOMS: atom_id res chain seq x y z
N THR A 1 -5.01 -11.53 -8.27
CA THR A 1 -5.71 -11.74 -6.99
C THR A 1 -5.46 -13.18 -6.57
N MET A 2 -5.59 -13.51 -5.29
CA MET A 2 -5.34 -14.85 -4.76
C MET A 2 -6.58 -15.33 -4.02
N ASN A 3 -6.96 -16.59 -4.21
CA ASN A 3 -7.97 -17.25 -3.37
C ASN A 3 -7.24 -18.07 -2.29
N PRO A 4 -7.33 -17.72 -1.00
CA PRO A 4 -6.69 -18.48 0.08
C PRO A 4 -7.15 -19.96 0.13
N GLU A 5 -8.35 -20.25 -0.36
CA GLU A 5 -8.90 -21.62 -0.40
C GLU A 5 -8.17 -22.53 -1.40
N GLU A 6 -7.43 -21.96 -2.37
CA GLU A 6 -6.64 -22.71 -3.35
C GLU A 6 -5.23 -23.04 -2.86
N GLY A 7 -4.92 -22.71 -1.60
CA GLY A 7 -3.63 -22.95 -0.95
C GLY A 7 -2.69 -21.76 -0.99
N GLU A 8 -1.62 -21.82 -0.19
CA GLU A 8 -0.65 -20.73 -0.09
C GLU A 8 0.28 -20.67 -1.31
N LEU A 9 0.55 -19.45 -1.78
CA LEU A 9 1.55 -19.22 -2.81
C LEU A 9 2.94 -19.54 -2.27
N ARG A 10 3.76 -20.18 -3.10
CA ARG A 10 5.16 -20.44 -2.75
C ARG A 10 5.89 -19.12 -2.43
N PRO A 11 6.73 -19.07 -1.38
CA PRO A 11 7.44 -17.85 -1.00
C PRO A 11 8.23 -17.18 -2.13
N GLN A 12 8.80 -17.98 -3.05
CA GLN A 12 9.55 -17.47 -4.21
C GLN A 12 8.68 -16.70 -5.22
N LEU A 13 7.38 -16.96 -5.25
CA LEU A 13 6.41 -16.22 -6.06
C LEU A 13 5.94 -14.97 -5.33
N LEU A 14 5.64 -15.07 -4.04
CA LEU A 14 5.25 -13.93 -3.20
C LEU A 14 6.30 -12.83 -3.24
N ASP A 15 7.58 -13.18 -3.13
CA ASP A 15 8.70 -12.22 -3.19
C ASP A 15 8.76 -11.40 -4.50
N ARG A 16 8.16 -11.90 -5.59
CA ARG A 16 8.09 -11.21 -6.89
C ARG A 16 6.98 -10.18 -6.98
N PHE A 17 5.98 -10.21 -6.08
CA PHE A 17 4.98 -9.17 -6.00
C PHE A 17 5.57 -7.96 -5.27
N GLY A 18 5.43 -6.77 -5.88
CA GLY A 18 5.90 -5.53 -5.26
C GLY A 18 5.11 -5.22 -3.98
N LEU A 19 3.79 -5.11 -4.13
CA LEU A 19 2.87 -4.77 -3.05
C LEU A 19 1.85 -5.89 -2.85
N SER A 20 1.44 -6.10 -1.61
CA SER A 20 0.34 -6.98 -1.20
C SER A 20 -0.63 -6.21 -0.32
N VAL A 21 -1.92 -6.48 -0.48
CA VAL A 21 -2.97 -5.89 0.37
C VAL A 21 -4.03 -6.94 0.66
N ASP A 22 -4.40 -7.05 1.93
CA ASP A 22 -5.49 -7.90 2.37
C ASP A 22 -6.80 -7.09 2.36
N VAL A 23 -7.75 -7.51 1.52
CA VAL A 23 -9.07 -6.91 1.46
C VAL A 23 -10.01 -7.71 2.35
N LYS A 24 -10.48 -7.09 3.43
CA LYS A 24 -11.46 -7.69 4.36
C LYS A 24 -12.82 -7.04 4.15
N GLY A 25 -13.88 -7.84 4.23
CA GLY A 25 -15.24 -7.32 4.19
C GLY A 25 -15.55 -6.50 5.45
N ASP A 26 -16.23 -5.37 5.27
CA ASP A 26 -16.68 -4.54 6.40
C ASP A 26 -17.63 -5.33 7.30
N LYS A 27 -17.40 -5.24 8.62
CA LYS A 27 -18.29 -5.81 9.64
C LYS A 27 -19.35 -4.82 10.11
N ASP A 28 -19.14 -3.54 9.85
CA ASP A 28 -20.06 -2.46 10.23
C ASP A 28 -21.36 -2.53 9.41
N MET A 29 -22.49 -2.52 10.11
CA MET A 29 -23.80 -2.69 9.48
C MET A 29 -24.14 -1.54 8.53
N GLU A 30 -23.82 -0.30 8.91
CA GLU A 30 -24.15 0.88 8.11
C GLU A 30 -23.31 0.95 6.84
N LEU A 31 -22.01 0.66 6.93
CA LEU A 31 -21.14 0.55 5.75
C LEU A 31 -21.63 -0.53 4.78
N ARG A 32 -22.03 -1.71 5.30
CA ARG A 32 -22.58 -2.77 4.46
C ARG A 32 -23.88 -2.37 3.78
N MET A 33 -24.79 -1.73 4.51
CA MET A 33 -26.04 -1.21 3.94
C MET A 33 -25.77 -0.18 2.84
N GLU A 34 -24.80 0.70 3.04
CA GLU A 34 -24.42 1.71 2.06
C GLU A 34 -23.85 1.08 0.78
N VAL A 35 -22.99 0.07 0.89
CA VAL A 35 -22.48 -0.67 -0.27
C VAL A 35 -23.63 -1.28 -1.09
N VAL A 36 -24.62 -1.90 -0.42
CA VAL A 36 -25.79 -2.48 -1.10
C VAL A 36 -26.63 -1.39 -1.77
N LYS A 37 -26.91 -0.27 -1.08
CA LYS A 37 -27.66 0.86 -1.65
C LYS A 37 -26.98 1.42 -2.90
N ARG A 38 -25.65 1.60 -2.85
CA ARG A 38 -24.86 2.06 -4.00
C ARG A 38 -24.95 1.11 -5.18
N ARG A 39 -24.88 -0.20 -4.92
CA ARG A 39 -25.01 -1.22 -5.97
C ARG A 39 -26.38 -1.19 -6.63
N VAL A 40 -27.46 -1.16 -5.84
CA VAL A 40 -28.83 -1.09 -6.36
C VAL A 40 -29.07 0.21 -7.15
N ALA A 41 -28.55 1.34 -6.66
CA ALA A 41 -28.65 2.62 -7.37
C ALA A 41 -27.92 2.58 -8.72
N PHE A 42 -26.75 1.94 -8.79
CA PHE A 42 -26.02 1.74 -10.04
C PHE A 42 -26.78 0.82 -11.00
N ASP A 43 -27.32 -0.31 -10.53
CA ASP A 43 -28.06 -1.25 -11.38
C ASP A 43 -29.35 -0.64 -11.94
N ALA A 44 -29.96 0.32 -11.23
CA ALA A 44 -31.17 1.03 -11.68
C ALA A 44 -30.90 2.13 -12.72
N ASP A 45 -29.81 2.89 -12.58
CA ASP A 45 -29.41 3.96 -13.51
C ASP A 45 -27.87 4.10 -13.55
N PRO A 46 -27.17 3.30 -14.37
CA PRO A 46 -25.71 3.32 -14.45
C PRO A 46 -25.14 4.66 -14.91
N GLU A 47 -25.82 5.35 -15.84
CA GLU A 47 -25.38 6.61 -16.41
C GLU A 47 -25.54 7.75 -15.40
N GLY A 48 -26.71 7.83 -14.74
CA GLY A 48 -26.95 8.82 -13.68
C GLY A 48 -26.04 8.62 -12.48
N TYR A 49 -25.82 7.36 -12.06
CA TYR A 49 -24.87 7.06 -10.98
C TYR A 49 -23.45 7.49 -11.35
N THR A 50 -22.98 7.15 -12.55
CA THR A 50 -21.64 7.54 -13.01
C THR A 50 -21.50 9.05 -13.12
N LYS A 51 -22.53 9.75 -13.62
CA LYS A 51 -22.55 11.22 -13.68
C LYS A 51 -22.47 11.85 -12.29
N ARG A 52 -23.14 11.26 -11.29
CA ARG A 52 -23.12 11.72 -9.89
C ARG A 52 -21.72 11.70 -9.27
N TYR A 53 -20.93 10.66 -9.54
CA TYR A 53 -19.57 10.50 -9.00
C TYR A 53 -18.46 10.98 -9.95
N LYS A 54 -18.84 11.62 -11.07
CA LYS A 54 -17.90 12.04 -12.09
C LYS A 54 -16.87 13.03 -11.55
N SER A 55 -17.28 14.00 -10.76
CA SER A 55 -16.37 15.01 -10.18
C SER A 55 -15.31 14.40 -9.28
N GLU A 56 -15.69 13.49 -8.38
CA GLU A 56 -14.76 12.78 -7.49
C GLU A 56 -13.79 11.90 -8.28
N THR A 57 -14.31 11.18 -9.28
CA THR A 57 -13.51 10.32 -10.17
C THR A 57 -12.52 11.14 -10.99
N ASP A 58 -12.96 12.28 -11.55
CA ASP A 58 -12.11 13.19 -12.32
C ASP A 58 -11.03 13.83 -11.43
N ALA A 59 -11.37 14.22 -10.19
CA ALA A 59 -10.40 14.75 -9.23
C ALA A 59 -9.32 13.71 -8.90
N MET A 60 -9.71 12.44 -8.67
CA MET A 60 -8.73 11.37 -8.45
C MET A 60 -7.88 11.10 -9.69
N ARG A 61 -8.48 11.13 -10.89
CA ARG A 61 -7.74 11.01 -12.16
C ARG A 61 -6.69 12.10 -12.29
N GLU A 62 -7.07 13.36 -12.04
CA GLU A 62 -6.17 14.50 -12.11
C GLU A 62 -5.02 14.37 -11.09
N LYS A 63 -5.33 13.96 -9.85
CA LYS A 63 -4.32 13.68 -8.81
C LYS A 63 -3.30 12.65 -9.29
N ILE A 64 -3.74 11.54 -9.88
CA ILE A 64 -2.85 10.49 -10.41
C ILE A 64 -2.01 11.02 -11.59
N THR A 65 -2.60 11.77 -12.52
CA THR A 65 -1.87 12.35 -13.66
C THR A 65 -0.75 13.26 -13.19
N LYS A 66 -1.05 14.19 -12.28
CA LYS A 66 -0.05 15.09 -11.68
C LYS A 66 1.05 14.33 -10.95
N ALA A 67 0.69 13.30 -10.18
CA ALA A 67 1.67 12.46 -9.49
C ALA A 67 2.64 11.77 -10.46
N ARG A 68 2.14 11.25 -11.59
CA ARG A 68 2.97 10.62 -12.62
C ARG A 68 3.96 11.59 -13.27
N GLU A 69 3.54 12.83 -13.50
CA GLU A 69 4.41 13.89 -14.03
C GLU A 69 5.44 14.35 -13.00
N LEU A 70 5.09 14.33 -11.71
CA LEU A 70 5.95 14.75 -10.61
C LEU A 70 6.98 13.68 -10.22
N LEU A 71 6.65 12.39 -10.35
CA LEU A 71 7.45 11.26 -9.89
C LEU A 71 8.95 11.32 -10.30
N PRO A 72 9.34 11.66 -11.54
CA PRO A 72 10.75 11.76 -11.91
C PRO A 72 11.54 12.84 -11.16
N LYS A 73 10.84 13.81 -10.57
CA LYS A 73 11.43 14.91 -9.78
C LYS A 73 11.58 14.55 -8.30
N VAL A 74 10.97 13.45 -7.84
CA VAL A 74 10.97 13.08 -6.42
C VAL A 74 12.34 12.55 -5.98
N GLN A 75 12.94 13.26 -5.05
CA GLN A 75 14.22 12.95 -4.44
C GLN A 75 14.06 12.22 -3.11
N SER A 76 15.12 11.52 -2.75
CA SER A 76 15.27 10.80 -1.48
C SER A 76 16.73 10.99 -1.07
N ASP A 77 16.96 11.41 0.17
CA ASP A 77 18.30 11.53 0.72
C ASP A 77 18.80 10.19 1.30
N ASP A 78 20.04 10.22 1.80
CA ASP A 78 20.68 9.06 2.41
C ASP A 78 20.00 8.64 3.73
N ASP A 79 19.30 9.54 4.41
CA ASP A 79 18.59 9.24 5.65
C ASP A 79 17.33 8.41 5.39
N ILE A 80 16.60 8.71 4.31
CA ILE A 80 15.50 7.87 3.81
C ILE A 80 16.01 6.48 3.39
N ILE A 81 17.15 6.42 2.69
CA ILE A 81 17.75 5.14 2.30
C ILE A 81 18.14 4.33 3.54
N ARG A 82 18.81 4.96 4.50
CA ARG A 82 19.18 4.36 5.79
C ARG A 82 17.94 3.83 6.51
N ALA A 83 16.86 4.62 6.52
CA ALA A 83 15.61 4.22 7.16
C ALA A 83 15.02 2.95 6.56
N ILE A 84 14.95 2.89 5.24
CA ILE A 84 14.44 1.72 4.52
C ILE A 84 15.27 0.48 4.85
N VAL A 85 16.61 0.59 4.77
CA VAL A 85 17.52 -0.54 5.05
C VAL A 85 17.44 -1.00 6.50
N THR A 86 17.34 -0.06 7.46
CA THR A 86 17.14 -0.40 8.87
C THR A 86 15.84 -1.18 9.08
N ILE A 87 14.73 -0.74 8.49
CA ILE A 87 13.44 -1.42 8.59
C ILE A 87 13.52 -2.82 7.99
N THR A 88 13.97 -2.97 6.74
CA THR A 88 14.00 -4.28 6.08
C THR A 88 14.92 -5.28 6.78
N THR A 89 16.05 -4.79 7.33
CA THR A 89 16.97 -5.59 8.14
C THR A 89 16.32 -6.04 9.45
N ASN A 90 15.66 -5.14 10.18
CA ASN A 90 15.00 -5.47 11.45
C ASN A 90 13.84 -6.45 11.27
N PHE A 91 13.11 -6.35 10.15
CA PHE A 91 12.05 -7.30 9.79
C PHE A 91 12.58 -8.63 9.22
N GLY A 92 13.91 -8.83 9.17
CA GLY A 92 14.54 -10.08 8.74
C GLY A 92 14.29 -10.41 7.27
N ILE A 93 14.14 -9.38 6.43
CA ILE A 93 13.88 -9.54 5.00
C ILE A 93 15.21 -9.65 4.25
N ASP A 94 15.40 -10.78 3.57
CA ASP A 94 16.61 -11.03 2.80
C ASP A 94 16.56 -10.35 1.42
N GLY A 95 17.62 -9.61 1.09
CA GLY A 95 17.89 -9.09 -0.26
C GLY A 95 17.24 -7.74 -0.60
N HIS A 96 17.72 -7.12 -1.67
CA HIS A 96 17.42 -5.71 -2.00
C HIS A 96 16.05 -5.45 -2.61
N ARG A 97 15.24 -6.49 -2.84
CA ARG A 97 13.94 -6.32 -3.50
C ARG A 97 12.96 -5.54 -2.64
N ALA A 98 12.94 -5.80 -1.34
CA ALA A 98 12.13 -5.03 -0.40
C ALA A 98 12.59 -3.58 -0.34
N ASP A 99 13.90 -3.32 -0.23
CA ASP A 99 14.46 -1.97 -0.20
C ASP A 99 14.06 -1.14 -1.43
N ILE A 100 14.29 -1.70 -2.62
CA ILE A 100 13.99 -1.03 -3.90
C ILE A 100 12.49 -0.79 -4.04
N THR A 101 11.66 -1.74 -3.61
CA THR A 101 10.21 -1.62 -3.71
C THR A 101 9.68 -0.58 -2.73
N MET A 102 10.19 -0.57 -1.49
CA MET A 102 9.88 0.42 -0.46
C MET A 102 10.21 1.83 -0.95
N MET A 103 11.41 2.03 -1.51
CA MET A 103 11.82 3.32 -2.05
C MET A 103 10.91 3.78 -3.19
N LYS A 104 10.59 2.89 -4.14
CA LYS A 104 9.69 3.22 -5.27
C LYS A 104 8.28 3.56 -4.79
N ALA A 105 7.76 2.82 -3.82
CA ALA A 105 6.44 3.05 -3.25
C ALA A 105 6.38 4.36 -2.47
N ALA A 106 7.41 4.65 -1.65
CA ALA A 106 7.51 5.90 -0.89
C ALA A 106 7.60 7.12 -1.83
N LYS A 107 8.40 7.03 -2.91
CA LYS A 107 8.44 8.08 -3.95
C LYS A 107 7.09 8.28 -4.65
N ALA A 108 6.38 7.19 -4.93
CA ALA A 108 5.05 7.26 -5.51
C ALA A 108 4.03 7.91 -4.55
N ASN A 109 4.13 7.62 -3.24
CA ASN A 109 3.28 8.24 -2.23
C ASN A 109 3.55 9.75 -2.09
N ALA A 110 4.83 10.14 -2.02
CA ALA A 110 5.22 11.55 -2.02
C ALA A 110 4.71 12.30 -3.25
N ALA A 111 4.84 11.69 -4.44
CA ALA A 111 4.33 12.26 -5.68
C ALA A 111 2.79 12.38 -5.67
N LEU A 112 2.09 11.39 -5.12
CA LEU A 112 0.64 11.39 -4.99
C LEU A 112 0.16 12.51 -4.07
N ASP A 113 0.95 12.84 -3.04
CA ASP A 113 0.72 14.00 -2.16
C ASP A 113 1.22 15.34 -2.74
N GLY A 114 1.75 15.34 -3.97
CA GLY A 114 2.23 16.54 -4.64
C GLY A 114 3.58 17.06 -4.13
N ARG A 115 4.35 16.23 -3.41
CA ARG A 115 5.68 16.56 -2.89
C ARG A 115 6.79 16.02 -3.80
N THR A 116 7.97 16.65 -3.71
CA THR A 116 9.19 16.24 -4.44
C THR A 116 10.25 15.63 -3.53
N GLU A 117 9.96 15.45 -2.26
CA GLU A 117 10.87 14.88 -1.27
C GLU A 117 10.13 13.80 -0.49
N VAL A 118 10.76 12.63 -0.39
CA VAL A 118 10.28 11.52 0.43
C VAL A 118 10.54 11.85 1.91
N ASN A 119 9.57 11.56 2.76
CA ASN A 119 9.72 11.63 4.20
C ASN A 119 9.42 10.28 4.87
N LYS A 120 9.57 10.22 6.20
CA LYS A 120 9.29 8.99 6.97
C LYS A 120 7.83 8.56 6.92
N ASP A 121 6.90 9.49 6.71
CA ASP A 121 5.47 9.18 6.61
C ASP A 121 5.14 8.42 5.32
N ASP A 122 5.86 8.70 4.23
CA ASP A 122 5.77 7.93 3.00
C ASP A 122 6.20 6.48 3.18
N ILE A 123 7.30 6.26 3.91
CA ILE A 123 7.77 4.91 4.26
C ILE A 123 6.70 4.21 5.11
N ARG A 124 6.18 4.91 6.13
CA ARG A 124 5.15 4.37 7.02
C ARG A 124 3.90 3.94 6.25
N ALA A 125 3.44 4.76 5.31
CA ALA A 125 2.22 4.51 4.54
C ALA A 125 2.33 3.26 3.64
N VAL A 126 3.53 2.92 3.17
CA VAL A 126 3.73 1.83 2.20
C VAL A 126 4.37 0.58 2.82
N ALA A 127 4.87 0.65 4.05
CA ALA A 127 5.66 -0.42 4.65
C ALA A 127 4.89 -1.75 4.76
N SER A 128 3.65 -1.72 5.24
CA SER A 128 2.81 -2.93 5.32
C SER A 128 2.58 -3.54 3.93
N LEU A 129 2.32 -2.70 2.92
CA LEU A 129 2.11 -3.17 1.55
C LEU A 129 3.33 -3.87 0.97
N VAL A 130 4.54 -3.45 1.34
CA VAL A 130 5.80 -4.00 0.82
C VAL A 130 6.27 -5.24 1.59
N LEU A 131 6.04 -5.27 2.90
CA LEU A 131 6.67 -6.23 3.81
C LEU A 131 5.77 -7.38 4.23
N SER A 132 4.45 -7.18 4.34
CA SER A 132 3.54 -8.18 4.93
C SER A 132 3.61 -9.56 4.27
N HIS A 133 3.83 -9.63 2.95
CA HIS A 133 3.95 -10.89 2.21
C HIS A 133 5.37 -11.44 2.09
N ARG A 134 6.38 -10.69 2.57
CA ARG A 134 7.80 -11.08 2.58
C ARG A 134 8.25 -11.62 3.94
N MET A 135 7.52 -11.30 5.00
CA MET A 135 7.80 -11.80 6.35
C MET A 135 7.61 -13.31 6.41
N ARG A 136 8.59 -14.01 6.99
CA ARG A 136 8.53 -15.46 7.18
C ARG A 136 7.44 -15.78 8.21
N ARG A 137 6.40 -16.49 7.79
CA ARG A 137 5.36 -17.01 8.69
C ARG A 137 5.96 -18.11 9.57
N ARG A 138 5.82 -17.99 10.89
CA ARG A 138 5.94 -19.17 11.76
C ARG A 138 4.67 -20.01 11.62
N PRO A 139 4.74 -21.34 11.74
CA PRO A 139 3.54 -22.16 11.81
C PRO A 139 2.64 -21.64 12.94
N PHE A 140 1.35 -21.42 12.63
CA PHE A 140 0.30 -21.00 13.58
C PHE A 140 0.28 -19.53 14.05
N GLU A 141 1.10 -18.64 13.48
CA GLU A 141 0.98 -17.20 13.72
C GLU A 141 0.14 -16.52 12.63
N GLU A 142 -0.89 -15.76 13.04
CA GLU A 142 -1.52 -14.79 12.13
C GLU A 142 -0.47 -13.74 11.76
N ALA A 143 -0.17 -13.63 10.46
CA ALA A 143 0.75 -12.62 9.94
C ALA A 143 0.13 -11.24 10.13
N SER A 144 0.37 -10.63 11.29
CA SER A 144 0.09 -9.22 11.53
C SER A 144 1.37 -8.43 11.31
N PHE A 145 1.25 -7.33 10.57
CA PHE A 145 2.36 -6.41 10.39
C PHE A 145 2.59 -5.66 11.71
N ASP A 146 3.75 -5.86 12.33
CA ASP A 146 4.11 -5.21 13.59
C ASP A 146 4.35 -3.70 13.35
N THR A 147 3.29 -2.92 13.56
CA THR A 147 3.32 -1.47 13.36
C THR A 147 4.13 -0.79 14.46
N GLU A 148 4.19 -1.37 15.67
CA GLU A 148 4.99 -0.80 16.76
C GLU A 148 6.49 -0.94 16.47
N GLU A 149 6.91 -2.09 15.94
CA GLU A 149 8.31 -2.28 15.50
C GLU A 149 8.69 -1.32 14.37
N LEU A 150 7.77 -1.07 13.42
CA LEU A 150 7.98 -0.05 12.39
C LEU A 150 8.20 1.33 12.99
N GLU A 151 7.37 1.76 13.95
CA GLU A 151 7.54 3.04 14.62
C GLU A 151 8.87 3.12 15.38
N ARG A 152 9.26 2.06 16.09
CA ARG A 152 10.56 1.99 16.77
C ARG A 152 11.70 2.19 15.79
N CYS A 153 11.67 1.51 14.63
CA CYS A 153 12.68 1.68 13.59
C CYS A 153 12.72 3.12 13.09
N LEU A 154 11.57 3.72 12.77
CA LEU A 154 11.48 5.09 12.25
C LEU A 154 11.95 6.16 13.26
N GLN A 155 11.81 5.91 14.56
CA GLN A 155 12.26 6.79 15.64
C GLN A 155 13.76 6.68 15.94
N SER A 156 14.38 5.53 15.65
CA SER A 156 15.81 5.28 15.93
C SER A 156 16.77 5.80 14.85
N ILE A 157 16.25 6.55 13.87
CA ILE A 157 16.98 7.14 12.74
C ILE A 157 16.88 8.65 12.84
#